data_AF-A0A975PFN7-F1
#
_entry.id   AF-A0A975PFN7-F1
#
_cell.length_a   1.000
_cell.length_b   1.000
_cell.length_c   1.000
_cell.angle_alpha   90.00
_cell.angle_beta   90.00
_cell.angle_gamma   90.00
#
_symmetry.space_group_name_H-M   'P 1'
#
loop_
_entity.id
_entity.type
_entity.pdbx_description
1 polymer ?
#
loop_
_entity_poly.entity_id
_entity_poly.type
_entity_poly.pdbx_seq_one_letter_code
_entity_poly.pdbx_strand_id
1 'polypeptide(L)'
;MDPKPSFELHPPPPPDKLLPGPRLDLPAWQIALAAIALILVILLIVLAIRKKRPVDEGSVRRRAYQDALRCLEEARPAGSREAATLSSFILRRYLAVVAKDPALYETHEEFVGRHDILKNVSDDTRHQTVEGFGHLASLKYGRETRAGEGGPVIQSSRSLLETLHRALAA
;
A
#
# COMPACT_ATOMS: atom_id res chain seq x y z
N MET A 1 93.18 18.96 -43.64
CA MET A 1 92.69 17.65 -43.18
C MET A 1 91.52 17.96 -42.25
N ASP A 2 90.32 18.03 -42.80
CA ASP A 2 89.12 18.39 -42.03
C ASP A 2 88.56 17.15 -41.31
N PRO A 3 88.13 17.27 -40.03
CA PRO A 3 87.61 16.14 -39.28
C PRO A 3 86.21 15.76 -39.77
N LYS A 4 85.97 14.46 -39.99
CA LYS A 4 84.66 13.92 -40.40
C LYS A 4 83.64 14.03 -39.24
N PRO A 5 82.36 14.34 -39.53
CA PRO A 5 81.32 14.41 -38.51
C PRO A 5 81.02 13.01 -37.96
N SER A 6 81.12 12.88 -36.64
CA SER A 6 80.72 11.69 -35.88
C SER A 6 79.20 11.56 -35.89
N PHE A 7 78.68 10.45 -36.41
CA PHE A 7 77.25 10.14 -36.31
C PHE A 7 76.96 9.62 -34.90
N GLU A 8 76.45 10.49 -34.04
CA GLU A 8 75.91 10.08 -32.74
C GLU A 8 74.52 9.46 -32.93
N LEU A 9 74.38 8.19 -32.55
CA LEU A 9 73.11 7.48 -32.54
C LEU A 9 72.27 7.96 -31.35
N HIS A 10 71.20 8.71 -31.63
CA HIS A 10 70.21 9.03 -30.61
C HIS A 10 69.44 7.77 -30.19
N PRO A 11 69.29 7.51 -28.88
CA PRO A 11 68.52 6.37 -28.41
C PRO A 11 67.04 6.50 -28.84
N PRO A 12 66.39 5.39 -29.23
CA PRO A 12 65.00 5.42 -29.67
C PRO A 12 64.09 5.89 -28.52
N PRO A 13 63.03 6.67 -28.82
CA PRO A 13 62.10 7.14 -27.80
C PRO A 13 61.40 5.95 -27.11
N PRO A 14 61.15 6.04 -25.80
CA PRO A 14 60.55 4.95 -25.02
C PRO A 14 59.14 4.60 -25.54
N PRO A 15 58.77 3.30 -25.53
CA PRO A 15 57.54 2.79 -26.14
C PRO A 15 56.25 3.33 -25.49
N ASP A 16 56.34 3.85 -24.27
CA ASP A 16 55.21 4.47 -23.55
C ASP A 16 54.65 5.71 -24.28
N LYS A 17 55.44 6.34 -25.16
CA LYS A 17 54.98 7.44 -26.01
C LYS A 17 54.25 6.99 -27.28
N LEU A 18 54.31 5.70 -27.62
CA LEU A 18 53.71 5.14 -28.83
C LEU A 18 52.32 4.54 -28.58
N LEU A 19 51.95 4.34 -27.31
CA LEU A 19 50.61 3.89 -26.93
C LEU A 19 49.73 5.13 -26.65
N PRO A 20 48.61 5.33 -27.34
CA PRO A 20 47.59 6.25 -26.88
C PRO A 20 47.03 5.69 -25.55
N GLY A 21 47.58 6.16 -24.43
CA GLY A 21 47.02 5.89 -23.11
C GLY A 21 45.56 6.36 -23.02
N PRO A 22 44.73 5.80 -22.12
CA PRO A 22 43.35 6.25 -21.94
C PRO A 22 43.35 7.73 -21.52
N ARG A 23 43.13 8.62 -22.48
CA ARG A 23 43.04 10.08 -22.27
C ARG A 23 41.72 10.43 -21.61
N LEU A 24 41.60 10.10 -20.33
CA LEU A 24 40.64 10.73 -19.43
C LEU A 24 41.34 11.90 -18.75
N ASP A 25 41.89 12.82 -19.54
CA ASP A 25 42.36 14.14 -19.06
C ASP A 25 41.16 15.05 -18.76
N LEU A 26 40.13 14.51 -18.09
CA LEU A 26 39.04 15.34 -17.59
C LEU A 26 39.54 16.04 -16.32
N PRO A 27 39.58 17.38 -16.30
CA PRO A 27 39.94 18.09 -15.09
C PRO A 27 38.93 17.79 -13.99
N ALA A 28 39.40 17.73 -12.74
CA ALA A 28 38.61 17.29 -11.59
C ALA A 28 37.26 18.03 -11.41
N TRP A 29 37.16 19.27 -11.87
CA TRP A 29 35.91 20.04 -11.83
C TRP A 29 34.82 19.48 -12.76
N GLN A 30 35.18 18.89 -13.90
CA GLN A 30 34.23 18.25 -14.81
C GLN A 30 33.68 16.96 -14.21
N ILE A 31 34.53 16.20 -13.52
CA ILE A 31 34.12 14.98 -12.80
C ILE A 31 33.15 15.36 -11.67
N ALA A 32 33.44 16.43 -10.92
CA ALA A 32 32.56 16.92 -9.86
C ALA A 32 31.19 17.38 -10.41
N LEU A 33 31.17 18.13 -11.51
CA LEU A 33 29.91 18.55 -12.15
C LEU A 33 29.11 17.35 -12.69
N ALA A 34 29.75 16.38 -13.32
CA ALA A 34 29.09 15.17 -13.81
C ALA A 34 28.49 14.36 -12.66
N ALA A 35 29.20 14.24 -11.53
CA ALA A 35 28.70 13.57 -10.33
C ALA A 35 27.47 14.29 -9.74
N ILE A 36 27.52 15.62 -9.64
CA ILE A 36 26.39 16.44 -9.15
C ILE A 36 25.16 16.29 -10.07
N ALA A 37 25.37 16.37 -11.38
CA ALA A 37 24.30 16.20 -12.37
C ALA A 37 23.68 14.80 -12.27
N LEU A 38 24.50 13.75 -12.10
CA LEU A 38 24.03 12.38 -11.92
C LEU A 38 23.17 12.24 -10.65
N ILE A 39 23.60 12.81 -9.53
CA ILE A 39 22.85 12.81 -8.27
C ILE A 39 21.49 13.52 -8.44
N LEU A 40 21.47 14.67 -9.11
CA LEU A 40 20.24 15.41 -9.41
C LEU A 40 19.28 14.59 -10.26
N VAL A 41 19.77 13.91 -11.31
CA VAL A 41 18.96 13.05 -12.17
C VAL A 41 18.39 11.88 -11.37
N ILE A 42 19.19 11.21 -10.53
CA ILE A 42 18.73 10.13 -9.65
C ILE A 42 17.65 10.65 -8.69
N LEU A 43 17.87 11.81 -8.09
CA LEU A 43 16.91 12.42 -7.17
C LEU A 43 15.58 12.73 -7.88
N LEU A 44 15.63 13.31 -9.08
CA LEU A 44 14.44 13.60 -9.89
C LEU A 44 13.70 12.31 -10.29
N ILE A 45 14.43 11.26 -10.66
CA ILE A 45 13.85 9.94 -10.97
C ILE A 45 13.17 9.35 -9.74
N VAL A 46 13.82 9.38 -8.56
CA VAL A 46 13.23 8.91 -7.30
C VAL A 46 11.97 9.70 -6.96
N LEU A 47 12.00 11.03 -7.08
CA LEU A 47 10.83 11.87 -6.83
C LEU A 47 9.70 11.61 -7.82
N ALA A 48 10.02 11.39 -9.10
CA ALA A 48 9.04 11.06 -10.13
C ALA A 48 8.41 9.67 -9.91
N ILE A 49 9.19 8.67 -9.52
CA ILE A 49 8.70 7.34 -9.16
C ILE A 49 7.83 7.41 -7.90
N ARG A 50 8.20 8.22 -6.91
CA ARG A 50 7.39 8.43 -5.70
C ARG A 50 6.07 9.16 -5.98
N LYS A 51 6.07 10.12 -6.91
CA LYS A 51 4.83 10.81 -7.36
C LYS A 51 3.91 9.92 -8.19
N LYS A 52 4.44 8.91 -8.88
CA LYS A 52 3.69 8.01 -9.78
C LYS A 52 3.21 6.71 -9.13
N ARG A 53 3.04 6.66 -7.80
CA ARG A 53 2.19 5.62 -7.20
C ARG A 53 0.81 6.23 -6.97
N PRO A 54 -0.07 6.35 -8.01
CA PRO A 54 -1.49 6.43 -7.72
C PRO A 54 -1.77 5.16 -6.93
N VAL A 55 -2.16 5.35 -5.68
CA VAL A 55 -2.63 4.27 -4.84
C VAL A 55 -3.85 3.72 -5.58
N ASP A 56 -3.67 2.60 -6.29
CA ASP A 56 -4.74 1.96 -7.03
C ASP A 56 -5.84 1.63 -6.02
N GLU A 57 -6.97 2.33 -6.12
CA GLU A 57 -8.08 2.22 -5.18
C GLU A 57 -8.59 0.77 -5.14
N GLY A 58 -8.51 0.06 -6.27
CA GLY A 58 -8.79 -1.37 -6.34
C GLY A 58 -7.84 -2.19 -5.47
N SER A 59 -6.54 -1.91 -5.51
CA SER A 59 -5.53 -2.59 -4.69
C SER A 59 -5.71 -2.33 -3.17
N VAL A 60 -6.09 -1.11 -2.78
CA VAL A 60 -6.37 -0.78 -1.36
C VAL A 60 -7.61 -1.51 -0.88
N ARG A 61 -8.70 -1.47 -1.67
CA ARG A 61 -9.93 -2.20 -1.35
C ARG A 61 -9.68 -3.70 -1.24
N ARG A 62 -8.89 -4.26 -2.15
CA ARG A 62 -8.56 -5.70 -2.13
C ARG A 62 -7.76 -6.09 -0.88
N ARG A 63 -6.77 -5.27 -0.49
CA ARG A 63 -6.00 -5.48 0.74
C ARG A 63 -6.90 -5.37 1.97
N ALA A 64 -7.74 -4.34 2.05
CA ALA A 64 -8.68 -4.15 3.15
C ALA A 64 -9.64 -5.34 3.31
N TYR A 65 -10.12 -5.89 2.18
CA TYR A 65 -10.95 -7.09 2.17
C TYR A 65 -10.20 -8.32 2.67
N GLN A 66 -8.99 -8.57 2.16
CA GLN A 66 -8.15 -9.69 2.59
C GLN A 66 -7.81 -9.60 4.09
N ASP A 67 -7.50 -8.39 4.57
CA ASP A 67 -7.22 -8.15 5.98
C ASP A 67 -8.44 -8.40 6.86
N ALA A 68 -9.63 -7.95 6.44
CA ALA A 68 -10.87 -8.20 7.16
C ALA A 68 -11.23 -9.70 7.18
N LEU A 69 -11.06 -10.39 6.06
CA LEU A 69 -11.31 -11.83 5.95
C LEU A 69 -10.40 -12.63 6.88
N ARG A 70 -9.09 -12.33 6.84
CA ARG A 70 -8.10 -12.95 7.74
C ARG A 70 -8.46 -12.73 9.21
N CYS A 71 -8.80 -11.49 9.60
CA CYS A 71 -9.18 -11.21 10.98
C CYS A 71 -10.45 -11.95 11.42
N LEU A 72 -11.41 -12.18 10.52
CA LEU A 72 -12.60 -13.00 10.82
C LEU A 72 -12.25 -14.49 10.94
N GLU A 73 -11.34 -15.01 10.10
CA GLU A 73 -10.92 -16.43 10.13
C GLU A 73 -10.05 -16.78 11.34
N GLU A 74 -9.21 -15.84 11.77
CA GLU A 74 -8.37 -15.95 12.96
C GLU A 74 -9.14 -15.70 14.26
N ALA A 75 -10.33 -15.09 14.18
CA ALA A 75 -11.16 -14.86 15.35
C ALA A 75 -11.53 -16.17 16.04
N ARG A 76 -11.28 -16.24 17.34
CA ARG A 76 -11.66 -17.35 18.23
C ARG A 76 -12.45 -16.80 19.42
N PRO A 77 -13.65 -16.26 19.19
CA PRO A 77 -14.46 -15.68 20.25
C PRO A 77 -14.94 -16.76 21.23
N ALA A 78 -14.91 -16.45 22.53
CA ALA A 78 -15.41 -17.33 23.58
C ALA A 78 -16.95 -17.41 23.61
N GLY A 79 -17.64 -16.47 22.95
CA GLY A 79 -19.10 -16.50 22.82
C GLY A 79 -19.66 -15.52 21.79
N SER A 80 -20.96 -15.63 21.53
CA SER A 80 -21.71 -14.82 20.55
C SER A 80 -21.55 -13.30 20.71
N ARG A 81 -21.52 -12.79 21.94
CA ARG A 81 -21.36 -11.36 22.24
C ARG A 81 -19.97 -10.84 21.86
N GLU A 82 -18.93 -11.62 22.16
CA GLU A 82 -17.56 -11.30 21.79
C GLU A 82 -17.38 -11.38 20.27
N ALA A 83 -17.93 -12.43 19.65
CA ALA A 83 -17.97 -12.60 18.20
C ALA A 83 -18.63 -11.39 17.52
N ALA A 84 -19.79 -10.95 18.01
CA ALA A 84 -20.48 -9.79 17.47
C ALA A 84 -19.68 -8.49 17.63
N THR A 85 -18.97 -8.36 18.77
CA THR A 85 -18.08 -7.22 19.03
C THR A 85 -16.94 -7.15 18.03
N LEU A 86 -16.20 -8.24 17.89
CA LEU A 86 -15.07 -8.38 16.98
C LEU A 86 -15.50 -8.20 15.52
N SER A 87 -16.54 -8.92 15.08
CA SER A 87 -17.04 -8.84 13.70
C SER A 87 -17.47 -7.44 13.32
N SER A 88 -18.20 -6.76 14.20
CA SER A 88 -18.65 -5.39 13.96
C SER A 88 -17.48 -4.40 13.90
N PHE A 89 -16.42 -4.61 14.67
CA PHE A 89 -15.20 -3.81 14.57
C PHE A 89 -14.49 -4.06 13.23
N ILE A 90 -14.32 -5.32 12.83
CA ILE A 90 -13.65 -5.70 11.58
C ILE A 90 -14.40 -5.14 10.37
N LEU A 91 -15.73 -5.28 10.34
CA LEU A 91 -16.58 -4.78 9.25
C LEU A 91 -16.54 -3.25 9.13
N ARG A 92 -16.58 -2.53 10.25
CA ARG A 92 -16.44 -1.06 10.24
C ARG A 92 -15.05 -0.62 9.82
N ARG A 93 -14.00 -1.34 10.26
CA ARG A 93 -12.62 -1.09 9.82
C ARG A 93 -12.48 -1.22 8.31
N TYR A 94 -13.08 -2.27 7.73
CA TYR A 94 -13.13 -2.45 6.28
C TYR A 94 -13.84 -1.27 5.60
N LEU A 95 -15.03 -0.90 6.06
CA LEU A 95 -15.80 0.19 5.47
C LEU A 95 -15.10 1.54 5.58
N ALA A 96 -14.46 1.84 6.70
CA ALA A 96 -13.70 3.09 6.86
C ALA A 96 -12.54 3.21 5.86
N VAL A 97 -11.86 2.09 5.56
CA VAL A 97 -10.77 2.07 4.58
C VAL A 97 -11.31 2.21 3.15
N VAL A 98 -12.41 1.54 2.82
CA VAL A 98 -12.98 1.58 1.46
C VAL A 98 -13.72 2.89 1.19
N ALA A 99 -14.40 3.46 2.19
CA ALA A 99 -15.09 4.73 2.11
C ALA A 99 -14.17 5.94 2.32
N LYS A 100 -12.89 5.72 2.68
CA LYS A 100 -11.91 6.76 3.06
C LYS A 100 -12.42 7.69 4.16
N ASP A 101 -13.26 7.18 5.05
CA ASP A 101 -13.93 7.95 6.08
C ASP A 101 -13.58 7.37 7.47
N PRO A 102 -12.64 8.00 8.19
CA PRO A 102 -12.20 7.53 9.50
C PRO A 102 -13.20 7.81 10.62
N ALA A 103 -14.33 8.48 10.37
CA ALA A 103 -15.35 8.67 11.40
C ALA A 103 -16.31 7.46 11.54
N LEU A 104 -16.24 6.45 10.65
CA LEU A 104 -17.00 5.19 10.82
C LEU A 104 -16.58 4.38 12.05
N TYR A 105 -15.50 4.78 12.72
CA TYR A 105 -15.03 4.17 13.96
C TYR A 105 -15.73 4.71 15.20
N GLU A 106 -16.40 5.87 15.16
CA GLU A 106 -16.79 6.59 16.37
C GLU A 106 -18.06 6.04 17.03
N THR A 107 -19.19 5.92 16.33
CA THR A 107 -20.42 5.36 16.93
C THR A 107 -21.29 4.55 15.97
N HIS A 108 -22.17 3.70 16.51
CA HIS A 108 -23.18 2.98 15.70
C HIS A 108 -24.22 3.95 15.10
N GLU A 109 -24.55 5.03 15.81
CA GLU A 109 -25.51 6.04 15.35
C GLU A 109 -24.94 6.87 14.19
N GLU A 110 -23.65 7.20 14.22
CA GLU A 110 -23.00 7.86 13.08
C GLU A 110 -22.90 6.96 11.85
N PHE A 111 -22.72 5.64 12.05
CA PHE A 111 -22.77 4.68 10.94
C PHE A 111 -24.15 4.65 10.26
N VAL A 112 -25.24 4.72 11.03
CA VAL A 112 -26.61 4.77 10.50
C VAL A 112 -26.90 6.15 9.89
N GLY A 113 -26.38 7.23 10.46
CA GLY A 113 -26.58 8.59 9.97
C GLY A 113 -25.92 8.88 8.63
N ARG A 114 -24.78 8.24 8.33
CA ARG A 114 -24.01 8.49 7.09
C ARG A 114 -24.45 7.58 5.95
N HIS A 115 -25.67 7.83 5.46
CA HIS A 115 -26.23 7.20 4.26
C HIS A 115 -25.36 7.40 3.01
N ASP A 116 -24.46 8.38 3.03
CA ASP A 116 -23.58 8.82 1.95
C ASP A 116 -22.59 7.75 1.48
N ILE A 117 -22.18 6.85 2.36
CA ILE A 117 -21.16 5.83 2.04
C ILE A 117 -21.75 4.69 1.22
N LEU A 118 -23.03 4.43 1.43
CA LEU A 118 -23.79 3.44 0.69
C LEU A 118 -24.60 4.10 -0.43
N LYS A 119 -24.53 5.42 -0.68
CA LYS A 119 -25.31 6.13 -1.74
C LYS A 119 -25.14 5.51 -3.13
N ASN A 120 -23.96 4.95 -3.41
CA ASN A 120 -23.67 4.32 -4.70
C ASN A 120 -23.93 2.80 -4.71
N VAL A 121 -24.41 2.25 -3.60
CA VAL A 121 -24.73 0.83 -3.43
C VAL A 121 -26.24 0.63 -3.60
N SER A 122 -26.67 -0.52 -4.13
CA SER A 122 -28.09 -0.84 -4.30
C SER A 122 -28.85 -0.81 -2.96
N ASP A 123 -30.13 -0.44 -3.01
CA ASP A 123 -30.97 -0.37 -1.80
C ASP A 123 -31.08 -1.71 -1.08
N ASP A 124 -31.09 -2.83 -1.82
CA ASP A 124 -31.07 -4.18 -1.26
C ASP A 124 -29.80 -4.43 -0.42
N THR A 125 -28.62 -4.09 -0.94
CA THR A 125 -27.37 -4.26 -0.18
C THR A 125 -27.28 -3.28 1.00
N ARG A 126 -27.80 -2.06 0.85
CA ARG A 126 -27.92 -1.11 1.97
C ARG A 126 -28.78 -1.70 3.08
N HIS A 127 -29.94 -2.26 2.76
CA HIS A 127 -30.85 -2.86 3.72
C HIS A 127 -30.18 -4.04 4.45
N GLN A 128 -29.54 -4.96 3.71
CA GLN A 128 -28.80 -6.09 4.28
C GLN A 128 -27.67 -5.64 5.21
N THR A 129 -27.00 -4.53 4.87
CA THR A 129 -25.93 -3.96 5.71
C THR A 129 -26.48 -3.41 7.02
N VAL A 130 -27.57 -2.63 6.96
CA VAL A 130 -28.22 -2.09 8.15
C VAL A 130 -28.74 -3.22 9.04
N GLU A 131 -29.41 -4.22 8.45
CA GLU A 131 -29.93 -5.38 9.17
C GLU A 131 -28.79 -6.18 9.84
N GLY A 132 -27.70 -6.44 9.11
CA GLY A 132 -26.54 -7.16 9.63
C GLY A 132 -25.86 -6.42 10.78
N PHE A 133 -25.66 -5.10 10.68
CA PHE A 133 -25.13 -4.31 11.79
C PHE A 133 -26.12 -4.19 12.96
N GLY A 134 -27.43 -4.15 12.70
CA GLY A 134 -28.49 -4.19 13.71
C GLY A 134 -28.49 -5.51 14.48
N HIS A 135 -28.31 -6.64 13.78
CA HIS A 135 -28.15 -7.96 14.40
C HIS A 135 -26.89 -8.04 15.27
N LEU A 136 -25.76 -7.51 14.79
CA LEU A 136 -24.54 -7.43 15.61
C LEU A 136 -24.73 -6.53 16.84
N ALA A 137 -25.47 -5.43 16.72
CA ALA A 137 -25.78 -4.54 17.84
C ALA A 137 -26.71 -5.22 18.87
N SER A 138 -27.73 -5.95 18.43
CA SER A 138 -28.62 -6.68 19.33
C SER A 138 -27.88 -7.77 20.10
N LEU A 139 -26.88 -8.42 19.50
CA LEU A 139 -25.99 -9.36 20.19
C LEU A 139 -25.01 -8.67 21.16
N LYS A 140 -24.58 -7.43 20.90
CA LYS A 140 -23.68 -6.68 21.81
C LYS A 140 -24.37 -6.19 23.08
N TYR A 141 -25.61 -5.71 22.93
CA TYR A 141 -26.35 -5.01 23.97
C TYR A 141 -27.54 -5.82 24.53
N GLY A 142 -27.86 -6.95 23.91
CA GLY A 142 -28.93 -7.84 24.37
C GLY A 142 -28.64 -8.43 25.76
N ARG A 143 -29.62 -8.35 26.66
CA ARG A 143 -29.54 -8.90 28.02
C ARG A 143 -29.48 -10.44 28.05
N GLU A 144 -29.87 -11.11 26.96
CA GLU A 144 -29.96 -12.57 26.86
C GLU A 144 -29.05 -13.17 25.77
N THR A 145 -27.83 -12.66 25.57
CA THR A 145 -26.85 -13.48 24.86
C THR A 145 -26.48 -14.66 25.76
N ARG A 146 -27.19 -15.78 25.60
CA ARG A 146 -26.71 -17.11 26.02
C ARG A 146 -25.25 -17.24 25.58
N ALA A 147 -24.47 -18.02 26.32
CA ALA A 147 -23.21 -18.58 25.84
C ALA A 147 -23.49 -19.47 24.61
N GLY A 148 -23.79 -18.83 23.48
CA GLY A 148 -23.97 -19.43 22.18
C GLY A 148 -22.63 -19.39 21.46
N GLU A 149 -22.45 -20.36 20.57
CA GLU A 149 -21.24 -20.48 19.77
C GLU A 149 -21.03 -19.19 18.96
N GLY A 150 -19.82 -18.63 19.00
CA GLY A 150 -19.48 -17.45 18.20
C GLY A 150 -19.34 -17.74 16.70
N GLY A 151 -19.21 -19.02 16.32
CA GLY A 151 -19.02 -19.47 14.93
C GLY A 151 -20.09 -18.96 13.95
N PRO A 152 -21.39 -19.14 14.21
CA PRO A 152 -22.47 -18.62 13.38
C PRO A 152 -22.41 -17.09 13.16
N VAL A 153 -22.01 -16.34 14.18
CA VAL A 153 -21.90 -14.86 14.11
C VAL A 153 -20.74 -14.45 13.19
N ILE A 154 -19.59 -15.13 13.29
CA ILE A 154 -18.45 -14.92 12.39
C ILE A 154 -18.85 -15.26 10.94
N GLN A 155 -19.55 -16.37 10.72
CA GLN A 155 -19.96 -16.81 9.40
C GLN A 155 -20.96 -15.85 8.74
N SER A 156 -21.96 -15.37 9.50
CA SER A 156 -22.89 -14.33 9.03
C SER A 156 -22.15 -13.04 8.68
N SER A 157 -21.18 -12.65 9.51
CA SER A 157 -20.36 -11.46 9.27
C SER A 157 -19.48 -11.56 8.03
N ARG A 158 -18.98 -12.77 7.72
CA ARG A 158 -18.24 -13.05 6.48
C ARG A 158 -19.13 -12.89 5.25
N SER A 159 -20.34 -13.46 5.28
CA SER A 159 -21.30 -13.29 4.19
C SER A 159 -21.60 -11.81 3.95
N LEU A 160 -21.79 -11.04 5.02
CA LEU A 160 -22.01 -9.60 4.92
C LEU A 160 -20.80 -8.85 4.32
N LEU A 161 -19.57 -9.21 4.72
CA LEU A 161 -18.34 -8.66 4.15
C LEU A 161 -18.24 -8.93 2.65
N GLU A 162 -18.58 -10.15 2.20
CA GLU A 162 -18.55 -10.53 0.80
C GLU A 162 -19.58 -9.76 -0.04
N THR A 163 -20.79 -9.57 0.48
CA THR A 163 -21.83 -8.75 -0.15
C THR A 163 -21.37 -7.30 -0.28
N LEU A 164 -20.86 -6.71 0.80
CA LEU A 164 -20.32 -5.35 0.81
C LEU A 164 -19.16 -5.17 -0.17
N HIS A 165 -18.24 -6.14 -0.23
CA HIS A 165 -17.10 -6.07 -1.13
C HIS A 165 -17.51 -6.10 -2.61
N ARG A 166 -18.48 -6.95 -2.96
CA ARG A 166 -19.02 -7.02 -4.32
C ARG A 166 -19.77 -5.74 -4.69
N ALA A 167 -20.62 -5.24 -3.79
CA ALA A 167 -21.42 -4.07 -4.07
C ALA A 167 -20.61 -2.77 -4.19
N LEU A 168 -19.51 -2.65 -3.45
CA LEU A 168 -18.58 -1.51 -3.55
C LEU A 168 -17.55 -1.65 -4.69
N ALA A 169 -17.61 -2.75 -5.45
CA ALA A 169 -16.79 -2.99 -6.63
C ALA A 169 -17.57 -2.88 -7.95
N ALA A 170 -18.91 -2.83 -7.89
CA ALA A 170 -19.80 -2.54 -9.00
C ALA A 170 -19.87 -1.02 -9.25
#